data_AF-A0A9P6L1M3-F1
#
_entry.id   AF-A0A9P6L1M3-F1
#
_cell.length_a   1.000
_cell.length_b   1.000
_cell.length_c   1.000
_cell.angle_alpha   90.00
_cell.angle_beta   90.00
_cell.angle_gamma   90.00
#
_symmetry.space_group_name_H-M   'P 1'
#
loop_
_entity.id
_entity.type
_entity.pdbx_description
1 polymer ?
#
loop_
_entity_poly.entity_id
_entity_poly.type
_entity_poly.pdbx_seq_one_letter_code
_entity_poly.pdbx_strand_id
1 'polypeptide(L)'
;MSVVIENGTMNASELVSSQASSSLIPPSDWDLLTIPPEITLRILAYLDIPDLACLSCACPQLAVLTSDPILHRNRLRLTAPSRIAHSLFGTSPGGILLRPSVGELFQRGIMRGLGIERQWRIGGYIYSPRMVLVLENTLRIHRLRAKNLVSAVLRGRLQPSGPSALVASYSTTIRTDIHGVTEGLKKTKPGVVSRTLLPTIRSLGWCFKRDQVSRVVRGASGIGALFVKRGSADGETDSPHRSVATWIEKQGPKLVPDSSPGLEVERTRLALCPDVGKIIRFYEGLSVDD
;
A
#
# COMPACT_ATOMS: atom_id res chain seq x y z
N MET A 1 29.46 36.48 6.01
CA MET A 1 30.29 36.14 4.84
C MET A 1 29.43 35.34 3.89
N SER A 2 28.87 36.03 2.89
CA SER A 2 27.91 35.47 1.94
C SER A 2 28.68 35.02 0.69
N VAL A 3 28.64 33.73 0.39
CA VAL A 3 29.21 33.18 -0.84
C VAL A 3 28.11 33.23 -1.90
N VAL A 4 28.28 34.16 -2.84
CA VAL A 4 27.50 34.25 -4.07
C VAL A 4 28.05 33.17 -5.01
N ILE A 5 27.20 32.23 -5.44
CA ILE A 5 27.53 31.25 -6.47
C ILE A 5 26.81 31.70 -7.75
N GLU A 6 27.59 32.19 -8.71
CA GLU A 6 27.13 32.50 -10.07
C GLU A 6 26.89 31.19 -10.83
N ASN A 7 25.66 31.02 -11.32
CA ASN A 7 25.28 29.93 -12.20
C ASN A 7 25.70 30.26 -13.64
N GLY A 8 26.85 29.74 -14.07
CA GLY A 8 27.25 29.69 -15.47
C GLY A 8 26.54 28.55 -16.19
N THR A 9 25.64 28.89 -17.11
CA THR A 9 24.98 27.97 -18.04
C THR A 9 25.94 27.58 -19.17
N MET A 10 26.56 26.40 -19.07
CA MET A 10 27.30 25.81 -20.19
C MET A 10 26.41 24.86 -21.00
N ASN A 11 26.29 25.17 -22.28
CA ASN A 11 25.51 24.45 -23.28
C ASN A 11 26.06 23.03 -23.49
N ALA A 12 25.19 22.03 -23.33
CA ALA A 12 25.52 20.60 -23.35
C ALA A 12 25.38 19.94 -24.74
N SER A 13 25.78 20.60 -25.83
CA SER A 13 25.48 20.09 -27.18
C SER A 13 26.63 20.05 -28.19
N GLU A 14 27.87 20.36 -27.83
CA GLU A 14 29.00 20.28 -28.77
C GLU A 14 30.27 19.72 -28.12
N LEU A 15 30.28 18.41 -27.82
CA LEU A 15 31.54 17.69 -27.53
C LEU A 15 31.41 16.16 -27.70
N VAL A 16 30.54 15.71 -28.63
CA VAL A 16 30.50 14.30 -29.06
C VAL A 16 30.60 14.27 -30.57
N SER A 17 31.80 14.52 -31.10
CA SER A 17 32.22 14.02 -32.40
C SER A 17 33.71 14.28 -32.59
N SER A 18 34.45 13.20 -32.85
CA SER A 18 35.84 13.19 -33.27
C SER A 18 36.89 13.37 -32.18
N GLN A 19 37.37 12.26 -31.62
CA GLN A 19 38.77 11.87 -31.81
C GLN A 19 39.07 10.49 -31.19
N ALA A 20 39.70 9.66 -32.02
CA ALA A 20 40.60 8.57 -31.66
C ALA A 20 40.04 7.42 -30.80
N SER A 21 39.48 6.44 -31.51
CA SER A 21 39.79 5.03 -31.33
C SER A 21 41.31 4.78 -31.27
N SER A 22 41.93 5.11 -30.14
CA SER A 22 43.23 4.56 -29.74
C SER A 22 42.95 3.56 -28.65
N SER A 23 43.09 2.28 -29.01
CA SER A 23 43.07 1.13 -28.13
C SER A 23 44.07 1.30 -26.99
N LEU A 24 43.65 1.94 -25.90
CA LEU A 24 44.20 1.75 -24.57
C LEU A 24 43.75 0.37 -24.09
N ILE A 25 44.29 -0.67 -24.74
CA ILE A 25 44.35 -1.99 -24.13
C ILE A 25 45.38 -1.80 -23.01
N PRO A 26 45.00 -1.77 -21.72
CA PRO A 26 46.00 -1.79 -20.66
C PRO A 26 46.88 -3.02 -20.90
N PRO A 27 48.21 -2.94 -20.69
CA PRO A 27 49.07 -4.10 -20.86
C PRO A 27 48.46 -5.27 -20.07
N SER A 28 48.11 -6.35 -20.79
CA SER A 28 47.28 -7.46 -20.34
C SER A 28 47.93 -8.34 -19.26
N ASP A 29 49.04 -7.89 -18.67
CA ASP A 29 49.90 -8.68 -17.80
C ASP A 29 49.80 -8.23 -16.34
N TRP A 30 48.64 -7.71 -15.93
CA TRP A 30 48.34 -7.49 -14.51
C TRP A 30 47.73 -8.76 -13.94
N ASP A 31 48.56 -9.79 -13.83
CA ASP A 31 48.19 -11.00 -13.13
C ASP A 31 48.25 -10.72 -11.62
N LEU A 32 47.17 -11.03 -10.90
CA LEU A 32 47.07 -10.89 -9.43
C LEU A 32 48.18 -11.68 -8.71
N LEU A 33 48.76 -12.67 -9.39
CA LEU A 33 49.87 -13.49 -8.90
C LEU A 33 51.23 -12.79 -9.00
N THR A 34 51.37 -11.74 -9.81
CA THR A 34 52.60 -10.93 -9.90
C THR A 34 52.73 -9.91 -8.76
N ILE A 35 51.61 -9.62 -8.09
CA ILE A 35 51.56 -8.72 -6.96
C ILE A 35 52.20 -9.40 -5.73
N PRO A 36 53.02 -8.68 -4.94
CA PRO A 36 53.56 -9.20 -3.69
C PRO A 36 52.46 -9.81 -2.78
N PRO A 37 52.71 -10.98 -2.17
CA PRO A 37 51.68 -11.73 -1.44
C PRO A 37 51.07 -10.93 -0.28
N GLU A 38 51.80 -9.99 0.31
CA GLU A 38 51.31 -9.11 1.37
C GLU A 38 50.20 -8.18 0.87
N ILE A 39 50.34 -7.65 -0.35
CA ILE A 39 49.35 -6.77 -0.98
C ILE A 39 48.14 -7.60 -1.39
N THR A 40 48.36 -8.80 -1.96
CA THR A 40 47.28 -9.72 -2.31
C THR A 40 46.46 -10.11 -1.08
N LEU A 41 47.11 -10.50 0.02
CA LEU A 41 46.44 -10.80 1.30
C LEU A 41 45.67 -9.58 1.84
N ARG A 42 46.25 -8.38 1.72
CA ARG A 42 45.59 -7.14 2.14
C ARG A 42 44.33 -6.88 1.31
N ILE A 43 44.39 -7.03 -0.02
CA ILE A 43 43.24 -6.90 -0.91
C ILE A 43 42.15 -7.92 -0.54
N LEU A 44 42.51 -9.19 -0.38
CA LEU A 44 41.58 -10.26 0.00
C LEU A 44 40.95 -10.06 1.40
N ALA A 45 41.63 -9.35 2.30
CA ALA A 45 41.10 -9.01 3.62
C ALA A 45 39.97 -7.96 3.56
N TYR A 46 39.96 -7.08 2.55
CA TYR A 46 38.90 -6.09 2.33
C TYR A 46 37.80 -6.57 1.40
N LEU A 47 38.04 -7.62 0.61
CA LEU A 47 37.03 -8.19 -0.26
C LEU A 47 35.90 -8.88 0.51
N ASP A 48 34.76 -8.89 -0.14
CA ASP A 48 33.51 -9.40 0.36
C ASP A 48 33.39 -10.93 0.20
N ILE A 49 32.65 -11.62 1.11
CA ILE A 49 32.45 -13.08 1.06
C ILE A 49 31.96 -13.58 -0.31
N PRO A 50 30.92 -12.99 -0.96
CA PRO A 50 30.51 -13.42 -2.29
C PRO A 50 31.60 -13.19 -3.35
N ASP A 51 32.30 -12.05 -3.30
CA ASP A 51 33.34 -11.72 -4.27
C ASP A 51 34.50 -12.70 -4.20
N LEU A 52 34.80 -13.22 -3.02
CA LEU A 52 35.84 -14.22 -2.82
C LEU A 52 35.42 -15.62 -3.27
N ALA A 53 34.13 -15.94 -3.18
CA ALA A 53 33.61 -17.15 -3.82
C ALA A 53 33.70 -17.05 -5.34
N CYS A 54 33.47 -15.87 -5.90
CA CYS A 54 33.71 -15.62 -7.32
C CYS A 54 35.20 -15.73 -7.69
N LEU A 55 36.10 -15.16 -6.87
CA LEU A 55 37.55 -15.26 -7.09
C LEU A 55 38.09 -16.69 -6.94
N SER A 56 37.58 -17.48 -5.99
CA SER A 56 38.01 -18.87 -5.81
C SER A 56 37.58 -19.75 -6.99
N CYS A 57 36.42 -19.46 -7.58
CA CYS A 57 35.97 -20.10 -8.82
C CYS A 57 36.78 -19.64 -10.04
N ALA A 58 37.15 -18.36 -10.11
CA ALA A 58 37.89 -17.81 -11.25
C ALA A 58 39.38 -18.19 -11.23
N CYS A 59 40.00 -18.25 -10.05
CA CYS A 59 41.41 -18.57 -9.86
C CYS A 59 41.58 -19.65 -8.77
N PRO A 60 41.78 -20.92 -9.15
CA PRO A 60 41.95 -22.03 -8.21
C PRO A 60 43.14 -21.85 -7.25
N GLN A 61 44.18 -21.11 -7.66
CA GLN A 61 45.34 -20.85 -6.82
C GLN A 61 45.00 -19.92 -5.65
N LEU A 62 44.08 -18.97 -5.85
CA LEU A 62 43.55 -18.12 -4.78
C LEU A 62 42.54 -18.86 -3.91
N ALA A 63 41.94 -19.98 -4.37
CA ALA A 63 40.97 -20.72 -3.59
C ALA A 63 41.51 -21.14 -2.21
N VAL A 64 42.77 -21.59 -2.15
CA VAL A 64 43.45 -21.95 -0.90
C VAL A 64 43.51 -20.75 0.06
N LEU A 65 43.90 -19.57 -0.45
CA LEU A 65 43.98 -18.33 0.32
C LEU A 65 42.59 -17.81 0.74
N THR A 66 41.55 -17.97 -0.10
CA THR A 66 40.18 -17.58 0.27
C THR A 66 39.57 -18.46 1.36
N SER A 67 40.04 -19.72 1.47
CA SER A 67 39.63 -20.68 2.50
C SER A 67 40.38 -20.54 3.82
N ASP A 68 41.36 -19.63 3.93
CA ASP A 68 42.11 -19.41 5.16
C ASP A 68 41.22 -18.84 6.30
N PRO A 69 41.09 -19.54 7.43
CA PRO A 69 40.29 -19.09 8.57
C PRO A 69 40.82 -17.80 9.22
N ILE A 70 42.12 -17.51 9.16
CA ILE A 70 42.70 -16.30 9.76
C ILE A 70 42.29 -15.07 8.94
N LEU A 71 42.43 -15.17 7.62
CA LEU A 71 41.99 -14.13 6.69
C LEU A 71 40.47 -13.92 6.79
N HIS A 72 39.70 -15.00 6.93
CA HIS A 72 38.26 -14.93 7.19
C HIS A 72 37.93 -14.17 8.49
N ARG A 73 38.65 -14.45 9.59
CA ARG A 73 38.46 -13.74 10.87
C ARG A 73 38.79 -12.25 10.77
N ASN A 74 39.86 -11.89 10.08
CA ASN A 74 40.24 -10.48 9.87
C ASN A 74 39.20 -9.74 9.03
N ARG A 75 38.67 -10.40 8.00
CA ARG A 75 37.57 -9.85 7.19
C ARG A 75 36.32 -9.60 8.01
N LEU A 76 35.89 -10.56 8.85
CA LEU A 76 34.75 -10.36 9.74
C LEU A 76 34.94 -9.17 10.70
N ARG A 77 36.19 -8.81 11.04
CA ARG A 77 36.48 -7.64 11.86
C ARG A 77 36.49 -6.33 11.06
N LEU A 78 36.94 -6.36 9.82
CA LEU A 78 37.13 -5.17 8.99
C LEU A 78 35.90 -4.83 8.14
N THR A 79 35.36 -5.80 7.40
CA THR A 79 34.27 -5.57 6.44
C THR A 79 32.89 -5.72 7.04
N ALA A 80 32.72 -6.59 8.05
CA ALA A 80 31.41 -6.80 8.65
C ALA A 80 30.83 -5.52 9.29
N PRO A 81 31.59 -4.69 10.03
CA PRO A 81 31.05 -3.44 10.57
C PRO A 81 30.57 -2.49 9.47
N SER A 82 31.36 -2.31 8.41
CA SER A 82 31.01 -1.45 7.28
C SER A 82 29.79 -1.96 6.52
N ARG A 83 29.66 -3.28 6.35
CA ARG A 83 28.47 -3.90 5.74
C ARG A 83 27.24 -3.79 6.60
N ILE A 84 27.38 -4.03 7.91
CA ILE A 84 26.28 -3.88 8.84
C ILE A 84 25.85 -2.42 8.83
N ALA A 85 26.79 -1.48 8.81
CA ALA A 85 26.48 -0.06 8.69
C ALA A 85 25.77 0.26 7.37
N HIS A 86 26.27 -0.22 6.23
CA HIS A 86 25.61 -0.02 4.93
C HIS A 86 24.24 -0.72 4.87
N SER A 87 24.08 -1.92 5.42
CA SER A 87 22.81 -2.64 5.40
C SER A 87 21.79 -2.03 6.36
N LEU A 88 22.23 -1.46 7.49
CA LEU A 88 21.35 -0.86 8.50
C LEU A 88 21.07 0.62 8.25
N PHE A 89 21.97 1.34 7.57
CA PHE A 89 21.91 2.79 7.43
C PHE A 89 22.13 3.27 5.99
N GLY A 90 22.42 2.37 5.06
CA GLY A 90 22.59 2.71 3.66
C GLY A 90 21.27 2.99 2.96
N THR A 91 21.38 3.81 1.93
CA THR A 91 20.31 4.12 0.98
C THR A 91 20.55 3.34 -0.30
N SER A 92 19.49 2.75 -0.83
CA SER A 92 19.50 2.23 -2.20
C SER A 92 19.75 3.36 -3.21
N PRO A 93 20.15 3.06 -4.45
CA PRO A 93 20.32 4.07 -5.50
C PRO A 93 19.07 4.92 -5.76
N GLY A 94 17.87 4.41 -5.42
CA GLY A 94 16.61 5.16 -5.47
C GLY A 94 16.30 5.99 -4.22
N GLY A 95 17.26 6.18 -3.31
CA GLY A 95 17.09 6.94 -2.07
C GLY A 95 16.30 6.23 -0.97
N ILE A 96 15.81 5.01 -1.22
CA ILE A 96 15.06 4.22 -0.22
C ILE A 96 16.04 3.63 0.79
N LEU A 97 15.79 3.85 2.07
CA LEU A 97 16.56 3.25 3.16
C LEU A 97 16.49 1.71 3.08
N LEU A 98 17.64 1.04 3.12
CA LEU A 98 17.69 -0.43 3.14
C LEU A 98 17.07 -0.99 4.42
N ARG A 99 17.19 -0.24 5.52
CA ARG A 99 16.51 -0.55 6.77
C ARG A 99 15.09 0.02 6.74
N PRO A 100 14.06 -0.83 6.93
CA PRO A 100 12.70 -0.34 7.05
C PRO A 100 12.58 0.60 8.25
N SER A 101 11.98 1.76 8.02
CA SER A 101 11.66 2.70 9.10
C SER A 101 10.71 2.05 10.11
N VAL A 102 10.69 2.55 11.35
CA VAL A 102 9.73 2.07 12.35
C VAL A 102 8.29 2.26 11.85
N GLY A 103 8.01 3.36 11.14
CA GLY A 103 6.72 3.60 10.50
C GLY A 103 6.36 2.51 9.49
N GLU A 104 7.30 2.09 8.64
CA GLU A 104 7.09 0.96 7.74
C GLU A 104 6.86 -0.35 8.48
N LEU A 105 7.54 -0.59 9.61
CA LEU A 105 7.30 -1.78 10.43
C LEU A 105 5.87 -1.80 10.99
N PHE A 106 5.29 -0.65 11.31
CA PHE A 106 3.87 -0.54 11.68
C PHE A 106 2.94 -0.77 10.49
N GLN A 107 3.22 -0.15 9.34
CA GLN A 107 2.40 -0.30 8.13
C GLN A 107 2.38 -1.76 7.63
N ARG A 108 3.51 -2.46 7.68
CA ARG A 108 3.60 -3.90 7.39
C ARG A 108 2.97 -4.76 8.49
N GLY A 109 2.64 -4.17 9.64
CA GLY A 109 2.10 -4.86 10.79
C GLY A 109 3.08 -5.84 11.42
N ILE A 110 4.39 -5.60 11.30
CA ILE A 110 5.43 -6.34 12.01
C ILE A 110 5.44 -5.88 13.48
N MET A 111 5.35 -4.57 13.70
CA MET A 111 5.16 -3.99 15.03
C MET A 111 3.68 -3.69 15.22
N ARG A 112 3.05 -4.33 16.20
CA ARG A 112 1.62 -4.13 16.55
C ARG A 112 1.46 -4.10 18.05
N GLY A 113 0.70 -3.15 18.58
CA GLY A 113 0.29 -3.16 19.98
C GLY A 113 -0.43 -1.88 20.37
N LEU A 114 -1.11 -1.92 21.51
CA LEU A 114 -1.91 -0.79 21.98
C LEU A 114 -0.99 0.39 22.29
N GLY A 115 -1.23 1.53 21.62
CA GLY A 115 -0.53 2.78 21.88
C GLY A 115 0.93 2.84 21.39
N ILE A 116 1.46 1.78 20.75
CA ILE A 116 2.85 1.76 20.28
C ILE A 116 3.06 2.76 19.14
N GLU A 117 2.07 2.88 18.24
CA GLU A 117 2.09 3.89 17.18
C GLU A 117 2.04 5.31 17.75
N ARG A 118 1.17 5.57 18.74
CA ARG A 118 1.10 6.86 19.42
C ARG A 118 2.43 7.19 20.09
N GLN A 119 3.03 6.23 20.78
CA GLN A 119 4.31 6.41 21.45
C GLN A 119 5.44 6.70 20.46
N TRP A 120 5.45 6.03 19.30
CA TRP A 120 6.37 6.33 18.21
C TRP A 120 6.18 7.75 17.66
N ARG A 121 4.93 8.19 17.44
CA ARG A 121 4.63 9.57 16.99
C ARG A 121 5.08 10.62 18.00
N ILE A 122 5.08 10.29 19.29
CA ILE A 122 5.59 11.15 20.38
C ILE A 122 7.13 11.11 20.47
N GLY A 123 7.80 10.25 19.68
CA GLY A 123 9.26 10.07 19.73
C GLY A 123 9.73 9.23 20.91
N GLY A 124 8.84 8.46 21.54
CA GLY A 124 9.20 7.58 22.65
C GLY A 124 10.12 6.44 22.22
N TYR A 125 11.09 6.10 23.08
CA TYR A 125 12.05 5.04 22.80
C TYR A 125 11.39 3.64 22.85
N ILE A 126 11.21 3.05 21.67
CA ILE A 126 10.45 1.80 21.51
C ILE A 126 11.22 0.57 22.00
N TYR A 127 12.56 0.67 22.07
CA TYR A 127 13.40 -0.43 22.54
C TYR A 127 13.61 -0.40 24.06
N SER A 128 12.83 0.40 24.80
CA SER A 128 12.89 0.36 26.26
C SER A 128 12.30 -0.97 26.78
N PRO A 129 12.87 -1.58 27.83
CA PRO A 129 12.35 -2.81 28.41
C PRO A 129 10.86 -2.71 28.79
N ARG A 130 10.44 -1.52 29.26
CA ARG A 130 9.04 -1.22 29.56
C ARG A 130 8.15 -1.34 28.33
N MET A 131 8.60 -0.86 27.17
CA MET A 131 7.84 -0.93 25.93
C MET A 131 7.72 -2.36 25.41
N VAL A 132 8.77 -3.17 25.58
CA VAL A 132 8.74 -4.60 25.27
C VAL A 132 7.69 -5.31 26.13
N LEU A 133 7.65 -5.04 27.45
CA LEU A 133 6.62 -5.59 28.33
C LEU A 133 5.21 -5.15 27.95
N VAL A 134 5.01 -3.88 27.59
CA VAL A 134 3.71 -3.39 27.12
C VAL A 134 3.31 -4.11 25.84
N LEU A 135 4.22 -4.24 24.87
CA LEU A 135 3.98 -4.97 23.63
C LEU A 135 3.56 -6.42 23.92
N GLU A 136 4.31 -7.16 24.73
CA GLU A 136 4.01 -8.54 25.10
C GLU A 136 2.64 -8.68 25.77
N ASN A 137 2.33 -7.79 26.72
CA ASN A 137 1.04 -7.76 27.39
C ASN A 137 -0.10 -7.49 26.42
N THR A 138 0.07 -6.56 25.47
CA THR A 138 -0.95 -6.28 24.46
C THR A 138 -1.18 -7.49 23.55
N LEU A 139 -0.12 -8.17 23.09
CA LEU A 139 -0.23 -9.40 22.31
C LEU A 139 -0.93 -10.51 23.09
N ARG A 140 -0.63 -10.66 24.38
CA ARG A 140 -1.30 -11.62 25.27
C ARG A 140 -2.79 -11.33 25.38
N ILE A 141 -3.17 -10.07 25.61
CA ILE A 141 -4.58 -9.65 25.69
C ILE A 141 -5.30 -9.88 24.36
N HIS A 142 -4.68 -9.55 23.22
CA HIS A 142 -5.25 -9.80 21.90
C HIS A 142 -5.50 -11.29 21.64
N ARG A 143 -4.54 -12.15 21.99
CA ARG A 143 -4.69 -13.61 21.87
C ARG A 143 -5.82 -14.13 22.77
N LEU A 144 -5.91 -13.66 24.01
CA LEU A 144 -6.99 -14.05 24.93
C LEU A 144 -8.35 -13.58 24.43
N ARG A 145 -8.45 -12.35 23.93
CA ARG A 145 -9.69 -11.82 23.35
C ARG A 145 -10.11 -12.61 22.11
N ALA A 146 -9.16 -12.90 21.20
CA ALA A 146 -9.43 -13.72 20.03
C ALA A 146 -9.89 -15.13 20.42
N LYS A 147 -9.20 -15.77 21.38
CA LYS A 147 -9.60 -17.06 21.94
C LYS A 147 -11.01 -17.01 22.52
N ASN A 148 -11.33 -16.00 23.32
CA ASN A 148 -12.63 -15.86 23.95
C ASN A 148 -13.73 -15.66 22.90
N LEU A 149 -13.51 -14.77 21.92
CA LEU A 149 -14.43 -14.54 20.81
C LEU A 149 -14.67 -15.81 19.98
N VAL A 150 -13.59 -16.50 19.58
CA VAL A 150 -13.70 -17.76 18.84
C VAL A 150 -14.43 -18.79 19.69
N SER A 151 -14.10 -18.92 20.97
CA SER A 151 -14.78 -19.87 21.86
C SER A 151 -16.26 -19.51 22.08
N ALA A 152 -16.62 -18.23 22.13
CA ALA A 152 -18.00 -17.77 22.27
C ALA A 152 -18.79 -18.05 20.98
N VAL A 153 -18.19 -17.78 19.82
CA VAL A 153 -18.79 -18.09 18.51
C VAL A 153 -18.96 -19.61 18.34
N LEU A 154 -17.95 -20.41 18.72
CA LEU A 154 -18.04 -21.87 18.65
C LEU A 154 -19.06 -22.42 19.64
N ARG A 155 -19.09 -21.94 20.88
CA ARG A 155 -20.11 -22.34 21.87
C ARG A 155 -21.51 -21.95 21.43
N GLY A 156 -21.69 -20.76 20.86
CA GLY A 156 -22.96 -20.33 20.28
C GLY A 156 -23.41 -21.19 19.10
N ARG A 157 -22.47 -21.78 18.34
CA ARG A 157 -22.77 -22.75 17.27
C ARG A 157 -23.07 -24.16 17.80
N LEU A 158 -22.45 -24.55 18.90
CA LEU A 158 -22.58 -25.88 19.50
C LEU A 158 -23.77 -25.98 20.46
N GLN A 159 -24.31 -24.87 20.96
CA GLN A 159 -25.53 -24.90 21.76
C GLN A 159 -26.71 -25.36 20.89
N PRO A 160 -27.40 -26.45 21.26
CA PRO A 160 -28.53 -26.99 20.53
C PRO A 160 -29.79 -26.18 20.84
N SER A 161 -29.81 -24.88 20.52
CA SER A 161 -31.07 -24.10 20.48
C SER A 161 -31.78 -24.34 19.14
N GLY A 162 -32.07 -25.62 18.88
CA GLY A 162 -32.81 -26.11 17.73
C GLY A 162 -32.13 -25.91 16.36
N PRO A 163 -32.62 -26.61 15.32
CA PRO A 163 -32.15 -26.45 13.94
C PRO A 163 -32.36 -25.04 13.35
N SER A 164 -32.97 -24.13 14.11
CA SER A 164 -33.36 -22.79 13.69
C SER A 164 -32.28 -21.72 13.93
N ALA A 165 -31.34 -21.87 14.87
CA ALA A 165 -30.37 -20.80 15.18
C ALA A 165 -29.28 -20.64 14.11
N LEU A 166 -28.77 -21.75 13.55
CA LEU A 166 -27.86 -21.72 12.41
C LEU A 166 -28.57 -21.25 11.14
N VAL A 167 -29.82 -21.66 10.93
CA VAL A 167 -30.66 -21.17 9.82
C VAL A 167 -30.99 -19.70 10.00
N ALA A 168 -31.27 -19.23 11.21
CA ALA A 168 -31.52 -17.83 11.53
C ALA A 168 -30.28 -16.98 11.28
N SER A 169 -29.10 -17.43 11.72
CA SER A 169 -27.82 -16.73 11.52
C SER A 169 -27.36 -16.73 10.05
N TYR A 170 -27.53 -17.87 9.36
CA TYR A 170 -27.29 -17.97 7.93
C TYR A 170 -28.27 -17.10 7.15
N SER A 171 -29.54 -17.11 7.57
CA SER A 171 -30.58 -16.31 6.96
C SER A 171 -30.37 -14.82 7.21
N THR A 172 -29.97 -14.32 8.37
CA THR A 172 -29.77 -12.88 8.59
C THR A 172 -28.59 -12.33 7.79
N THR A 173 -27.45 -13.04 7.78
CA THR A 173 -26.24 -12.59 7.06
C THR A 173 -26.38 -12.69 5.54
N ILE A 174 -27.25 -13.57 5.04
CA ILE A 174 -27.53 -13.73 3.61
C ILE A 174 -28.78 -12.93 3.19
N ARG A 175 -29.74 -12.69 4.09
CA ARG A 175 -30.99 -11.95 3.81
C ARG A 175 -30.78 -10.45 3.73
N THR A 176 -29.79 -9.86 4.40
CA THR A 176 -29.51 -8.42 4.23
C THR A 176 -29.09 -8.07 2.79
N ASP A 177 -28.48 -9.01 2.06
CA ASP A 177 -28.12 -8.82 0.65
C ASP A 177 -29.24 -9.23 -0.32
N ILE A 178 -30.11 -10.16 0.09
CA ILE A 178 -31.06 -10.84 -0.80
C ILE A 178 -32.50 -10.31 -0.67
N HIS A 179 -32.83 -9.55 0.39
CA HIS A 179 -34.18 -9.02 0.63
C HIS A 179 -34.70 -8.08 -0.46
N GLY A 180 -33.82 -7.46 -1.25
CA GLY A 180 -34.25 -6.60 -2.37
C GLY A 180 -34.62 -7.35 -3.65
N VAL A 181 -34.13 -8.58 -3.85
CA VAL A 181 -34.19 -9.28 -5.16
C VAL A 181 -35.12 -10.49 -5.14
N THR A 182 -35.56 -10.94 -3.96
CA THR A 182 -36.28 -12.22 -3.81
C THR A 182 -37.68 -12.10 -3.24
N GLU A 183 -38.39 -11.00 -3.47
CA GLU A 183 -39.86 -11.04 -3.30
C GLU A 183 -40.49 -12.10 -4.22
N GLY A 184 -39.90 -12.37 -5.39
CA GLY A 184 -40.31 -13.46 -6.29
C GLY A 184 -39.79 -14.86 -5.92
N LEU A 185 -38.77 -14.97 -5.06
CA LEU A 185 -38.17 -16.26 -4.66
C LEU A 185 -38.58 -16.70 -3.24
N LYS A 186 -39.62 -16.07 -2.66
CA LYS A 186 -40.20 -16.43 -1.34
C LYS A 186 -40.77 -17.86 -1.28
N LYS A 187 -40.85 -18.59 -2.40
CA LYS A 187 -41.35 -19.98 -2.45
C LYS A 187 -40.27 -21.07 -2.46
N THR A 188 -38.99 -20.74 -2.62
CA THR A 188 -37.94 -21.76 -2.64
C THR A 188 -37.39 -22.03 -1.24
N LYS A 189 -37.42 -23.30 -0.82
CA LYS A 189 -36.91 -23.74 0.49
C LYS A 189 -35.45 -23.26 0.69
N PRO A 190 -35.11 -22.64 1.85
CA PRO A 190 -33.76 -22.19 2.16
C PRO A 190 -32.86 -23.41 2.34
N GLY A 191 -32.09 -23.76 1.31
CA GLY A 191 -31.19 -24.92 1.33
C GLY A 191 -30.79 -25.46 -0.05
N VAL A 192 -31.45 -25.03 -1.12
CA VAL A 192 -31.23 -25.59 -2.48
C VAL A 192 -30.09 -24.92 -3.24
N VAL A 193 -29.62 -23.75 -2.81
CA VAL A 193 -28.62 -22.99 -3.57
C VAL A 193 -27.21 -23.36 -3.10
N SER A 194 -26.39 -23.89 -4.01
CA SER A 194 -24.97 -24.17 -3.77
C SER A 194 -24.20 -22.90 -3.37
N ARG A 195 -23.29 -23.02 -2.39
CA ARG A 195 -22.42 -21.90 -1.93
C ARG A 195 -21.56 -21.31 -3.03
N THR A 196 -21.25 -22.10 -4.07
CA THR A 196 -20.49 -21.65 -5.24
C THR A 196 -21.25 -20.67 -6.12
N LEU A 197 -22.60 -20.66 -6.07
CA LEU A 197 -23.47 -19.77 -6.85
C LEU A 197 -23.83 -18.48 -6.11
N LEU A 198 -23.48 -18.34 -4.83
CA LEU A 198 -23.72 -17.11 -4.08
C LEU A 198 -23.05 -15.86 -4.68
N PRO A 199 -21.78 -15.87 -5.14
CA PRO A 199 -21.19 -14.69 -5.75
C PRO A 199 -21.88 -14.28 -7.05
N THR A 200 -22.29 -15.24 -7.88
CA THR A 200 -22.99 -14.96 -9.15
C THR A 200 -24.41 -14.46 -8.93
N ILE A 201 -25.12 -15.01 -7.93
CA ILE A 201 -26.45 -14.51 -7.55
C ILE A 201 -26.36 -13.09 -6.98
N ARG A 202 -25.32 -12.78 -6.19
CA ARG A 202 -25.08 -11.42 -5.67
C ARG A 202 -24.76 -10.44 -6.78
N SER A 203 -23.90 -10.81 -7.73
CA SER A 203 -23.58 -9.93 -8.86
C SER A 203 -24.82 -9.66 -9.72
N LEU A 204 -25.63 -10.69 -9.99
CA LEU A 204 -26.89 -10.54 -10.71
C LEU A 204 -27.89 -9.66 -9.95
N GLY A 205 -28.04 -9.86 -8.65
CA GLY A 205 -28.90 -9.03 -7.80
C GLY A 205 -28.50 -7.55 -7.83
N TRP A 206 -27.19 -7.27 -7.80
CA TRP A 206 -26.68 -5.91 -7.94
C TRP A 206 -26.93 -5.33 -9.33
N CYS A 207 -26.73 -6.12 -10.39
CA CYS A 207 -27.04 -5.72 -11.76
C CYS A 207 -28.52 -5.37 -11.93
N PHE A 208 -29.44 -6.18 -11.40
CA PHE A 208 -30.88 -5.90 -11.44
C PHE A 208 -31.25 -4.64 -10.67
N LYS A 209 -30.70 -4.44 -9.47
CA LYS A 209 -30.95 -3.22 -8.69
C LYS A 209 -30.43 -1.98 -9.42
N ARG A 210 -29.25 -2.07 -10.03
CA ARG A 210 -28.69 -0.99 -10.86
C ARG A 210 -29.58 -0.70 -12.08
N ASP A 211 -30.08 -1.74 -12.75
CA ASP A 211 -31.01 -1.59 -13.88
C ASP A 211 -32.32 -0.92 -13.44
N GLN A 212 -32.90 -1.33 -12.31
CA GLN A 212 -34.10 -0.72 -11.75
C GLN A 212 -33.88 0.76 -11.41
N VAL A 213 -32.76 1.12 -10.77
CA VAL A 213 -32.41 2.52 -10.50
C VAL A 213 -32.25 3.29 -11.81
N SER A 214 -31.60 2.71 -12.82
CA SER A 214 -31.43 3.36 -14.13
C SER A 214 -32.76 3.60 -14.85
N ARG A 215 -33.72 2.66 -14.74
CA ARG A 215 -35.08 2.81 -15.27
C ARG A 215 -35.85 3.89 -14.53
N VAL A 216 -35.73 3.98 -13.20
CA VAL A 216 -36.35 5.06 -12.41
C VAL A 216 -35.77 6.42 -12.80
N VAL A 217 -34.45 6.52 -12.97
CA VAL A 217 -33.78 7.77 -13.39
C VAL A 217 -34.20 8.18 -14.81
N ARG A 218 -34.25 7.24 -15.77
CA ARG A 218 -34.70 7.50 -17.14
C ARG A 218 -36.20 7.82 -17.21
N GLY A 219 -37.03 7.09 -16.44
CA GLY A 219 -38.48 7.30 -16.37
C GLY A 219 -38.88 8.60 -15.69
N ALA A 220 -38.15 9.01 -14.64
CA ALA A 220 -38.34 10.29 -13.97
C ALA A 220 -37.97 11.49 -14.88
N SER A 221 -37.04 11.30 -15.82
CA SER A 221 -36.70 12.31 -16.83
C SER A 221 -37.79 12.46 -17.91
N GLY A 222 -38.53 11.38 -18.22
CA GLY A 222 -39.60 11.39 -19.22
C GLY A 222 -40.87 12.16 -18.80
N ILE A 223 -41.15 12.30 -17.51
CA ILE A 223 -42.34 13.06 -17.03
C ILE A 223 -42.04 14.57 -16.95
N GLY A 224 -40.77 14.96 -16.80
CA GLY A 224 -40.36 16.37 -16.89
C GLY A 224 -40.26 16.90 -18.32
N ALA A 225 -40.10 16.03 -19.32
CA ALA A 225 -40.01 16.45 -20.73
C ALA A 225 -41.36 16.81 -21.37
N LEU A 226 -42.49 16.46 -20.73
CA LEU A 226 -43.83 16.77 -21.25
C LEU A 226 -44.38 18.13 -20.74
N PHE A 227 -43.67 18.81 -19.83
CA PHE A 227 -44.02 20.16 -19.36
C PHE A 227 -43.11 21.27 -19.90
N VAL A 228 -42.10 20.97 -20.72
CA VAL A 228 -41.30 22.00 -21.42
C VAL A 228 -41.79 22.18 -22.85
N LYS A 229 -43.07 22.51 -23.02
CA LYS A 229 -43.54 23.19 -24.24
C LYS A 229 -44.86 23.92 -24.03
N ARG A 230 -44.81 25.10 -23.39
CA ARG A 230 -45.36 26.34 -23.96
C ARG A 230 -45.21 27.52 -23.01
N GLY A 231 -44.53 28.55 -23.51
CA GLY A 231 -44.74 29.94 -23.11
C GLY A 231 -43.93 30.41 -21.92
N SER A 232 -42.81 31.07 -22.16
CA SER A 232 -42.80 32.53 -22.19
C SER A 232 -41.40 32.98 -22.57
N ALA A 233 -41.30 33.77 -23.63
CA ALA A 233 -40.20 34.71 -23.74
C ALA A 233 -40.37 35.73 -22.61
N ASP A 234 -39.26 36.26 -22.13
CA ASP A 234 -39.13 37.34 -21.15
C ASP A 234 -39.20 36.92 -19.68
N GLY A 235 -38.12 37.22 -18.95
CA GLY A 235 -38.12 37.22 -17.48
C GLY A 235 -37.00 36.40 -16.85
N GLU A 236 -35.79 36.94 -16.93
CA GLU A 236 -34.65 36.66 -16.06
C GLU A 236 -35.08 36.60 -14.58
N THR A 237 -35.14 35.40 -14.01
CA THR A 237 -35.11 35.20 -12.57
C THR A 237 -34.25 33.98 -12.24
N ASP A 238 -33.10 34.28 -11.63
CA ASP A 238 -32.19 33.31 -11.05
C ASP A 238 -32.91 32.44 -10.02
N SER A 239 -33.04 31.15 -10.31
CA SER A 239 -33.45 30.15 -9.33
C SER A 239 -32.56 28.91 -9.46
N PRO A 240 -31.82 28.52 -8.41
CA PRO A 240 -30.74 27.55 -8.49
C PRO A 240 -31.24 26.10 -8.31
N HIS A 241 -32.34 25.71 -8.94
CA HIS A 241 -32.74 24.30 -9.01
C HIS A 241 -32.13 23.64 -10.25
N ARG A 242 -30.80 23.55 -10.26
CA ARG A 242 -30.04 22.72 -11.20
C ARG A 242 -30.48 21.27 -11.02
N SER A 243 -31.28 20.77 -11.97
CA SER A 243 -31.73 19.39 -12.02
C SER A 243 -30.54 18.44 -11.86
N VAL A 244 -30.60 17.54 -10.88
CA VAL A 244 -29.55 16.56 -10.54
C VAL A 244 -29.11 15.75 -11.77
N ALA A 245 -30.00 15.56 -12.75
CA ALA A 245 -29.66 14.92 -14.02
C ALA A 245 -28.57 15.68 -14.81
N THR A 246 -28.65 17.01 -14.86
CA THR A 246 -27.65 17.85 -15.54
C THR A 246 -26.32 17.93 -14.79
N TRP A 247 -26.31 17.65 -13.48
CA TRP A 247 -25.08 17.56 -12.69
C TRP A 247 -24.36 16.23 -12.94
N ILE A 248 -25.10 15.11 -12.99
CA ILE A 248 -24.54 13.77 -13.26
C ILE A 248 -23.97 13.70 -14.69
N GLU A 249 -24.65 14.28 -15.67
CA GLU A 249 -24.19 14.26 -17.07
C GLU A 249 -22.98 15.17 -17.31
N LYS A 250 -22.83 16.28 -16.57
CA LYS A 250 -21.67 17.18 -16.70
C LYS A 250 -20.45 16.76 -15.89
N GLN A 251 -20.61 15.91 -14.87
CA GLN A 251 -19.55 15.37 -14.02
C GLN A 251 -19.31 13.87 -14.30
N GLY A 252 -19.22 13.51 -15.59
CA GLY A 252 -18.68 12.20 -15.98
C GLY A 252 -17.25 12.00 -15.44
N PRO A 253 -16.74 10.75 -15.40
CA PRO A 253 -15.46 10.42 -14.78
C PRO A 253 -14.32 10.97 -15.63
N LYS A 254 -14.01 12.25 -15.47
CA LYS A 254 -12.67 12.75 -15.73
C LYS A 254 -11.78 12.14 -14.66
N LEU A 255 -11.22 10.98 -14.99
CA LEU A 255 -9.94 10.54 -14.45
C LEU A 255 -9.00 11.73 -14.63
N VAL A 256 -8.72 12.43 -13.54
CA VAL A 256 -7.66 13.44 -13.49
C VAL A 256 -6.36 12.66 -13.71
N PRO A 257 -5.57 12.95 -14.75
CA PRO A 257 -4.29 12.28 -14.92
C PRO A 257 -3.31 12.76 -13.84
N ASP A 258 -3.01 11.84 -12.93
CA ASP A 258 -1.69 11.47 -12.42
C ASP A 258 -0.58 12.54 -12.43
N SER A 259 -0.19 12.99 -11.23
CA SER A 259 1.21 13.29 -10.94
C SER A 259 1.61 13.13 -9.47
N SER A 260 0.82 12.45 -8.63
CA SER A 260 1.16 12.28 -7.20
C SER A 260 0.80 10.89 -6.68
N PRO A 261 1.78 9.99 -6.49
CA PRO A 261 1.52 8.65 -6.00
C PRO A 261 1.26 8.74 -4.49
N GLY A 262 -0.01 8.79 -4.09
CA GLY A 262 -0.39 8.68 -2.68
C GLY A 262 -1.74 9.28 -2.29
N LEU A 263 -2.27 10.24 -3.06
CA LEU A 263 -3.47 10.99 -2.66
C LEU A 263 -4.80 10.42 -3.18
N GLU A 264 -4.76 9.49 -4.14
CA GLU A 264 -5.95 9.05 -4.87
C GLU A 264 -6.88 8.12 -4.06
N VAL A 265 -6.34 7.45 -3.05
CA VAL A 265 -7.08 6.47 -2.23
C VAL A 265 -8.00 7.15 -1.22
N GLU A 266 -7.72 8.39 -0.79
CA GLU A 266 -8.56 9.11 0.17
C GLU A 266 -9.78 9.76 -0.48
N ARG A 267 -9.63 10.41 -1.65
CA ARG A 267 -10.76 11.08 -2.31
C ARG A 267 -11.78 10.11 -2.91
N THR A 268 -11.34 8.96 -3.41
CA THR A 268 -12.27 7.90 -3.87
C THR A 268 -12.99 7.21 -2.71
N ARG A 269 -12.38 7.12 -1.52
CA ARG A 269 -13.06 6.64 -0.30
C ARG A 269 -14.12 7.61 0.21
N LEU A 270 -13.89 8.92 0.07
CA LEU A 270 -14.85 9.95 0.48
C LEU A 270 -16.11 9.98 -0.42
N ALA A 271 -15.99 9.58 -1.69
CA ALA A 271 -17.12 9.54 -2.63
C ALA A 271 -18.10 8.36 -2.41
N LEU A 272 -17.70 7.33 -1.65
CA LEU A 272 -18.47 6.08 -1.49
C LEU A 272 -19.30 6.00 -0.20
N CYS A 273 -19.21 6.98 0.70
CA CYS A 273 -19.98 7.01 1.95
C CYS A 273 -20.98 8.19 1.97
N PRO A 274 -22.29 7.95 1.87
CA PRO A 274 -23.31 9.01 1.69
C PRO A 274 -23.49 10.00 2.87
N ASP A 275 -22.70 9.90 3.94
CA ASP A 275 -22.80 10.80 5.10
C ASP A 275 -21.49 11.52 5.47
N VAL A 276 -20.36 11.20 4.84
CA VAL A 276 -19.06 11.83 5.19
C VAL A 276 -18.99 13.28 4.72
N GLY A 277 -19.68 13.62 3.62
CA GLY A 277 -19.76 15.00 3.14
C GLY A 277 -20.44 15.97 4.11
N LYS A 278 -21.38 15.50 4.94
CA LYS A 278 -22.02 16.35 5.97
C LYS A 278 -21.06 16.68 7.11
N ILE A 279 -20.22 15.72 7.49
CA ILE A 279 -19.22 15.87 8.54
C ILE A 279 -18.11 16.82 8.08
N ILE A 280 -17.64 16.68 6.83
CA ILE A 280 -16.62 17.57 6.27
C ILE A 280 -17.13 19.01 6.19
N ARG A 281 -18.34 19.24 5.67
CA ARG A 281 -18.94 20.58 5.63
C ARG A 281 -19.15 21.20 7.02
N PHE A 282 -19.42 20.38 8.03
CA PHE A 282 -19.51 20.85 9.41
C PHE A 282 -18.16 21.38 9.91
N TYR A 283 -17.05 20.69 9.62
CA TYR A 283 -15.71 21.15 10.01
C TYR A 283 -15.18 22.30 9.15
N GLU A 284 -15.48 22.32 7.85
CA GLU A 284 -15.15 23.45 6.96
C GLU A 284 -15.91 24.73 7.34
N GLY A 285 -17.14 24.60 7.87
CA GLY A 285 -17.90 25.74 8.38
C GLY A 285 -17.34 26.32 9.68
N LEU A 286 -16.56 25.54 10.44
CA LEU A 286 -15.92 26.00 11.69
C LEU A 286 -14.61 26.78 11.46
N SER A 287 -14.08 26.79 10.23
CA SER A 287 -12.81 27.46 9.91
C SER A 287 -12.97 28.86 9.28
N VAL A 288 -14.18 29.42 9.24
CA VAL A 288 -14.49 30.70 8.57
C VAL A 288 -14.76 31.85 9.55
N ASP A 289 -14.71 31.61 10.86
CA ASP A 289 -14.92 32.64 11.88
C ASP A 289 -13.59 33.04 12.58
N ASP A 290 -12.60 33.48 11.79
CA ASP A 290 -11.46 34.30 12.23
C ASP A 290 -11.23 35.45 11.22
#